data_AF-A0A2A2WLJ1-F1
#
_entry.id   AF-A0A2A2WLJ1-F1
#
_cell.length_a   1.000
_cell.length_b   1.000
_cell.length_c   1.000
_cell.angle_alpha   90.00
_cell.angle_beta   90.00
_cell.angle_gamma   90.00
#
_symmetry.space_group_name_H-M   'P 1'
#
loop_
_entity.id
_entity.type
_entity.pdbx_description
1 polymer ?
#
loop_
_entity_poly.entity_id
_entity_poly.type
_entity_poly.pdbx_seq_one_letter_code
_entity_poly.pdbx_strand_id
1 'polypeptide(L)' 'MLVEGPVDLVTDDGARVCSDRFMVAVCTCRRSKTYPLCDTSHRRKIRATSTESPADTSAGADD' A
#
# COMPACT_ATOMS: atom_id res chain seq x y z
N MET A 1 -2.60 12.38 -5.52
CA MET A 1 -2.58 13.82 -5.91
C MET A 1 -2.06 14.61 -4.73
N LEU A 2 -1.28 15.66 -4.94
CA LEU A 2 -0.88 16.60 -3.89
C LEU A 2 -1.75 17.85 -3.98
N VAL A 3 -2.18 18.35 -2.84
CA VAL A 3 -3.02 19.55 -2.70
C VAL A 3 -2.40 20.42 -1.62
N GLU A 4 -2.27 21.73 -1.87
CA GLU A 4 -1.86 22.67 -0.83
C GLU A 4 -2.98 22.78 0.21
N GLY A 5 -2.62 22.74 1.50
CA GLY A 5 -3.56 22.76 2.60
C GLY A 5 -3.52 24.05 3.42
N PRO A 6 -4.30 24.13 4.52
CA PRO A 6 -5.17 23.10 5.11
C PRO A 6 -6.41 22.76 4.25
N VAL A 7 -6.97 21.55 4.40
CA VAL A 7 -8.14 21.10 3.62
C VAL A 7 -9.20 20.42 4.48
N ASP A 8 -10.46 20.61 4.09
CA ASP A 8 -11.62 19.86 4.56
C ASP A 8 -12.19 19.03 3.40
N LEU A 9 -12.16 17.71 3.53
CA LEU A 9 -12.57 16.77 2.50
C LEU A 9 -13.93 16.15 2.86
N VAL A 10 -14.80 15.99 1.86
CA VAL A 10 -16.10 15.30 1.99
C VAL A 10 -16.12 14.14 0.99
N THR A 11 -16.46 12.94 1.46
CA THR A 11 -16.63 11.77 0.58
C THR A 11 -18.04 11.72 -0.01
N ASP A 12 -18.23 10.85 -0.99
CA ASP A 12 -19.54 10.48 -1.57
C ASP A 12 -20.53 9.99 -0.51
N ASP A 13 -20.05 9.24 0.49
CA ASP A 13 -20.86 8.79 1.64
C ASP A 13 -21.10 9.88 2.70
N GLY A 14 -20.63 11.11 2.47
CA GLY A 14 -20.80 12.26 3.36
C GLY A 14 -19.82 12.33 4.53
N ALA A 15 -18.85 11.42 4.63
CA ALA A 15 -17.83 11.44 5.68
C ALA A 15 -16.91 12.66 5.51
N ARG A 16 -16.56 13.32 6.62
CA ARG A 16 -15.68 14.50 6.65
C ARG A 16 -14.32 14.17 7.25
N VAL A 17 -13.26 14.63 6.58
CA VAL A 17 -11.88 14.48 7.07
C VAL A 17 -11.14 15.80 6.90
N CYS A 18 -10.63 16.32 8.02
CA CYS A 18 -9.85 17.56 8.08
C CYS A 18 -8.36 17.24 8.06
N SER A 19 -7.55 18.05 7.38
CA SER A 19 -6.10 18.02 7.47
C SER A 19 -5.54 19.43 7.55
N ASP A 20 -4.79 19.70 8.61
CA ASP A 20 -4.15 20.97 8.91
C ASP A 20 -2.75 21.12 8.29
N ARG A 21 -2.31 20.13 7.50
CA ARG A 21 -1.00 20.13 6.85
C ARG A 21 -0.97 21.09 5.68
N PHE A 22 0.16 21.77 5.48
CA PHE A 22 0.38 22.69 4.35
C PHE A 22 0.38 22.00 2.98
N MET A 23 0.63 20.69 2.93
CA MET A 23 0.51 19.89 1.72
C MET A 23 -0.08 18.53 2.09
N VAL A 24 -1.14 18.15 1.39
CA VAL A 24 -1.97 16.98 1.69
C VAL A 24 -1.99 16.05 0.48
N ALA A 25 -1.68 14.77 0.70
CA ALA A 25 -1.78 13.76 -0.34
C ALA A 25 -3.19 13.18 -0.34
N VAL A 26 -3.97 13.47 -1.39
CA VAL A 26 -5.32 12.93 -1.61
C VAL A 26 -5.26 11.66 -2.45
N CYS A 27 -5.99 10.64 -2.00
CA CYS A 27 -6.08 9.35 -2.65
C CYS A 27 -6.96 9.42 -3.90
N THR A 28 -6.39 9.04 -5.04
CA THR A 28 -7.12 8.92 -6.32
C THR A 28 -7.30 7.47 -6.75
N CYS A 29 -6.75 6.50 -6.00
CA CYS A 29 -6.77 5.09 -6.36
C CYS A 29 -7.79 4.24 -5.58
N ARG A 30 -8.47 4.81 -4.57
CA ARG A 30 -9.45 4.14 -3.68
C ARG A 30 -8.92 2.90 -2.91
N ARG A 31 -7.59 2.70 -2.85
CA ARG A 31 -6.95 1.58 -2.09
C ARG A 31 -6.50 1.96 -0.69
N SER A 32 -6.66 3.22 -0.30
CA SER A 32 -6.19 3.68 1.01
C SER A 32 -7.06 3.14 2.14
N LYS A 33 -6.43 2.74 3.24
CA LYS A 33 -7.12 2.37 4.47
C LYS A 33 -7.62 3.58 5.26
N THR A 34 -7.09 4.76 4.95
CA THR A 34 -7.46 6.05 5.55
C THR A 34 -8.05 6.97 4.50
N TYR A 35 -8.82 6.41 3.55
CA TYR A 35 -9.52 7.18 2.53
C TYR A 35 -10.32 8.32 3.20
N PRO A 36 -10.26 9.57 2.71
CA PRO A 36 -9.77 10.02 1.40
C PRO A 36 -8.27 10.36 1.30
N LEU A 37 -7.50 10.24 2.39
CA LEU A 37 -6.07 10.57 2.39
C LEU A 37 -5.24 9.43 1.77
N CYS A 38 -4.06 9.75 1.23
CA CYS A 38 -3.13 8.76 0.68
C CYS A 38 -2.22 8.21 1.77
N ASP A 39 -2.24 6.89 1.96
CA ASP A 39 -1.40 6.10 2.89
C ASP A 39 -0.32 5.29 2.15
N THR A 40 -0.02 5.66 0.90
CA THR A 40 0.88 4.93 -0.01
C THR A 40 0.42 3.52 -0.45
N SER A 41 -0.81 3.09 -0.10
CA SER A 41 -1.35 1.78 -0.50
C SER A 41 -1.49 1.58 -2.02
N HIS A 42 -1.34 2.64 -2.82
CA HIS A 42 -1.26 2.53 -4.28
C HIS A 42 0.00 1.78 -4.75
N ARG A 43 1.07 1.77 -3.95
CA ARG A 43 2.32 1.10 -4.29
C ARG A 43 2.07 -0.42 -4.28
N ARG A 44 2.33 -1.09 -5.41
CA ARG A 44 2.27 -2.55 -5.49
C ARG A 44 3.33 -3.15 -4.57
N LYS A 45 2.93 -4.07 -3.68
CA LYS A 45 3.87 -4.93 -2.97
C LYS A 45 4.35 -6.01 -3.94
N ILE A 46 5.59 -5.92 -4.41
CA ILE A 46 6.25 -7.04 -5.08
C ILE A 46 6.59 -8.03 -3.99
N ARG A 47 5.94 -9.20 -3.97
CA ARG A 47 6.43 -10.32 -3.18
C ARG A 47 7.73 -10.76 -3.85
N ALA A 48 8.84 -10.73 -3.13
CA ALA A 48 10.00 -11.52 -3.53
C ALA A 48 9.51 -12.96 -3.56
N THR A 49 9.37 -13.53 -4.75
CA THR A 49 9.18 -14.97 -4.91
C THR A 49 10.40 -15.59 -4.24
N SER A 50 10.19 -16.27 -3.11
CA SER A 50 11.21 -17.13 -2.52
C SER A 50 11.69 -18.04 -3.64
N THR A 51 12.92 -17.82 -4.10
CA THR A 51 13.62 -18.79 -4.92
C THR A 51 13.53 -20.12 -4.18
N GLU A 52 12.84 -21.06 -4.80
CA GLU A 52 12.75 -22.44 -4.36
C GLU A 52 14.18 -22.94 -4.12
N SER A 53 14.54 -23.21 -2.86
CA SER A 53 15.78 -23.93 -2.55
C SER A 53 15.65 -25.32 -3.18
N PRO A 54 16.55 -25.76 -4.08
CA PRO A 54 16.51 -27.13 -4.55
C PRO A 54 16.95 -28.02 -3.38
N ALA A 55 16.01 -28.72 -2.78
CA ALA A 55 16.27 -29.86 -1.92
C ALA A 55 15.98 -31.11 -2.74
N ASP A 56 17.04 -31.82 -3.19
CA ASP A 56 17.16 -33.27 -3.44
C ASP A 56 18.49 -33.50 -4.18
N THR A 57 19.36 -34.51 -3.99
CA THR A 57 19.22 -35.87 -3.45
C THR A 57 20.63 -36.33 -3.05
N SER A 58 20.82 -36.95 -1.88
CA SER A 58 21.92 -37.91 -1.68
C SER A 58 21.32 -39.25 -1.28
N ALA A 59 20.97 -40.04 -2.29
CA ALA A 59 20.63 -41.44 -2.14
C ALA A 59 21.92 -42.21 -1.81
N GLY A 60 21.90 -42.91 -0.67
CA GLY A 60 22.91 -43.91 -0.35
C GLY A 60 22.75 -45.17 -1.20
N ALA A 61 23.88 -45.83 -1.44
CA ALA A 61 23.98 -47.18 -1.99
C ALA A 61 25.31 -47.82 -1.48
N ASP A 62 25.15 -48.79 -0.57
CA ASP A 62 25.83 -50.10 -0.43
C ASP A 62 27.38 -50.25 -0.25
N ASP A 63 27.82 -50.77 0.91
CA ASP A 63 28.61 -52.03 1.12
C ASP A 63 28.59 -52.45 2.63
#